data_AF-A0A5J6U7D6-F1
#
_entry.id   AF-A0A5J6U7D6-F1
#
_cell.length_a   1.000
_cell.length_b   1.000
_cell.length_c   1.000
_cell.angle_alpha   90.00
_cell.angle_beta   90.00
_cell.angle_gamma   90.00
#
_symmetry.space_group_name_H-M   'P 1'
#
loop_
_entity.id
_entity.type
_entity.pdbx_description
1 polymer ?
#
loop_
_entity_poly.entity_id
_entity_poly.type
_entity_poly.pdbx_seq_one_letter_code
_entity_poly.pdbx_strand_id
1 'polypeptide(L)'
;MIAETGAGRVRGVAAPGGVTAFLGVPYARAGRFAVPGPARPWTGVRDAAAPGPAAPQTASRLERFQLVADGVLVPPDPVAVAGACGADVLAGVTGDEAAAFLAGDERVRALGPDDLAGVAAAWFGDPGRAAPDGRTAERIAVDMSTDHMFREPLARLARSLTEHGAPPWEYRFDWHPAGGPFGACHCIELPFVLGTAAAWRDAPMLAGERPAALVDRTRRAWAGFVRDGDPGWARGTARRFTG
;
A
#
# COMPACT_ATOMS: atom_id res chain seq x y z
N MET A 1 -30.32 18.29 4.59
CA MET A 1 -30.58 19.63 5.22
C MET A 1 -30.29 20.71 4.18
N ILE A 2 -31.02 21.84 4.19
CA ILE A 2 -30.68 23.02 3.39
C ILE A 2 -30.16 24.11 4.33
N ALA A 3 -29.05 24.76 3.98
CA ALA A 3 -28.48 25.88 4.72
C ALA A 3 -28.28 27.10 3.81
N GLU A 4 -28.34 28.30 4.40
CA GLU A 4 -28.03 29.55 3.70
C GLU A 4 -26.57 29.94 3.89
N THR A 5 -25.95 30.46 2.82
CA THR A 5 -24.61 31.03 2.84
C THR A 5 -24.64 32.45 2.28
N GLY A 6 -23.56 33.21 2.43
CA GLY A 6 -23.45 34.55 1.84
C GLY A 6 -23.56 34.58 0.30
N ALA A 7 -23.44 33.43 -0.38
CA ALA A 7 -23.52 33.33 -1.84
C ALA A 7 -24.74 32.55 -2.36
N GLY A 8 -25.53 31.93 -1.48
CA GLY A 8 -26.75 31.20 -1.86
C GLY A 8 -27.02 29.97 -0.99
N ARG A 9 -28.11 29.25 -1.29
CA ARG A 9 -28.52 28.08 -0.53
C ARG A 9 -27.78 26.82 -0.96
N VAL A 10 -27.44 25.96 -0.02
CA VAL A 10 -26.76 24.68 -0.24
C VAL A 10 -27.53 23.52 0.39
N ARG A 11 -27.49 22.34 -0.23
CA ARG A 11 -28.00 21.08 0.32
C ARG A 11 -26.84 20.23 0.82
N GLY A 12 -26.91 19.80 2.07
CA GLY A 12 -25.94 18.89 2.70
C GLY A 12 -26.50 17.48 2.88
N VAL A 13 -25.61 16.55 3.22
CA VAL A 13 -25.87 15.12 3.41
C VAL A 13 -25.72 14.73 4.88
N ALA A 14 -26.50 13.75 5.34
CA ALA A 14 -26.30 13.18 6.68
C ALA A 14 -24.97 12.41 6.71
N ALA A 15 -24.18 12.60 7.77
CA ALA A 15 -22.91 11.93 7.98
C ALA A 15 -22.91 11.20 9.34
N PRO A 16 -22.00 10.23 9.54
CA PRO A 16 -21.87 9.52 10.81
C PRO A 16 -21.74 10.47 12.01
N GLY A 17 -22.28 10.05 13.16
CA GLY A 17 -22.30 10.88 14.38
C GLY A 17 -23.43 11.90 14.45
N GLY A 18 -24.45 11.79 13.59
CA GLY A 18 -25.65 12.64 13.65
C GLY A 18 -25.42 14.06 13.13
N VAL A 19 -24.33 14.29 12.39
CA VAL A 19 -24.02 15.60 11.82
C VAL A 19 -24.50 15.69 10.36
N THR A 20 -24.75 16.90 9.88
CA THR A 20 -24.97 17.16 8.45
C THR A 20 -23.71 17.77 7.85
N ALA A 21 -23.16 17.13 6.81
CA ALA A 21 -21.99 17.59 6.09
C ALA A 21 -22.36 18.38 4.82
N PHE A 22 -21.59 19.44 4.55
CA PHE A 22 -21.64 20.24 3.32
C PHE A 22 -20.22 20.30 2.74
N LEU A 23 -19.91 19.44 1.78
CA LEU A 23 -18.55 19.13 1.30
C LEU A 23 -18.13 19.95 0.07
N GLY A 24 -19.10 20.52 -0.66
CA GLY A 24 -18.89 21.16 -1.97
C GLY A 24 -19.21 22.66 -2.01
N VAL A 25 -19.16 23.37 -0.87
CA VAL A 25 -19.58 24.78 -0.78
C VAL A 25 -18.55 25.72 -1.44
N PRO A 26 -18.91 26.46 -2.51
CA PRO A 26 -18.02 27.47 -3.08
C PRO A 26 -17.88 28.64 -2.10
N TYR A 27 -16.65 28.90 -1.65
CA TYR A 27 -16.37 30.00 -0.70
C TYR A 27 -15.58 31.15 -1.34
N ALA A 28 -14.91 30.93 -2.47
CA ALA A 28 -14.14 31.95 -3.19
C ALA A 28 -14.07 31.65 -4.69
N ARG A 29 -13.66 32.65 -5.48
CA ARG A 29 -13.27 32.51 -6.89
C ARG A 29 -11.94 33.21 -7.12
N ALA A 30 -11.02 32.55 -7.82
CA ALA A 30 -9.75 33.12 -8.22
C ALA A 30 -9.44 32.77 -9.68
N GLY A 31 -8.74 33.65 -10.39
CA GLY A 31 -7.96 33.27 -11.57
C GLY A 31 -6.69 32.53 -11.14
N ARG A 32 -5.97 31.92 -12.10
CA ARG A 32 -4.70 31.25 -11.82
C ARG A 32 -3.70 32.26 -11.22
N PHE A 33 -3.24 32.01 -9.99
CA PHE A 33 -2.36 32.88 -9.19
C PHE A 33 -2.92 34.27 -8.82
N ALA A 34 -4.21 34.51 -9.01
CA ALA A 34 -4.83 35.76 -8.59
C ALA A 34 -5.27 35.71 -7.12
N VAL A 35 -5.35 36.88 -6.50
CA VAL A 35 -5.95 37.04 -5.17
C VAL A 35 -7.39 36.50 -5.21
N PRO A 36 -7.81 35.63 -4.27
CA PRO A 36 -9.17 35.13 -4.24
C PRO A 36 -10.17 36.26 -3.96
N GLY A 37 -11.22 36.32 -4.76
CA GLY A 37 -12.39 37.15 -4.51
C GLY A 37 -13.58 36.34 -3.99
N PRO A 38 -14.67 37.01 -3.61
CA PRO A 38 -15.90 36.35 -3.16
C PRO A 38 -16.44 35.33 -4.17
N ALA A 39 -17.05 34.26 -3.67
CA ALA A 39 -17.78 33.32 -4.52
C ALA A 39 -18.89 34.05 -5.30
N ARG A 40 -19.12 33.65 -6.56
CA ARG A 40 -20.23 34.20 -7.35
C ARG A 40 -21.55 33.76 -6.72
N PRO A 41 -22.47 34.69 -6.39
CA PRO A 41 -23.78 34.30 -5.89
C PRO A 41 -24.54 33.43 -6.91
N TRP A 42 -25.36 32.51 -6.41
CA TRP A 42 -26.20 31.64 -7.23
C TRP A 42 -27.65 31.65 -6.77
N THR A 43 -28.55 31.37 -7.71
CA THR A 43 -29.98 31.17 -7.45
C THR A 43 -30.28 29.68 -7.26
N GLY A 44 -31.33 29.37 -6.50
CA GLY A 44 -31.72 27.98 -6.22
C GLY A 44 -30.95 27.36 -5.05
N VAL A 45 -30.85 26.02 -5.04
CA VAL A 45 -30.15 25.25 -4.01
C VAL A 45 -29.07 24.42 -4.69
N ARG A 46 -27.82 24.64 -4.31
CA ARG A 46 -26.67 23.90 -4.87
C ARG A 46 -26.42 22.64 -4.06
N ASP A 47 -26.13 21.53 -4.74
CA ASP A 47 -25.76 20.30 -4.06
C ASP A 47 -24.34 20.40 -3.51
N ALA A 48 -24.19 20.18 -2.20
CA ALA A 48 -22.92 20.14 -1.49
C ALA A 48 -22.74 18.78 -0.78
N ALA A 49 -23.41 17.71 -1.23
CA ALA A 49 -23.24 16.36 -0.69
C ALA A 49 -21.92 15.69 -1.09
N ALA A 50 -21.28 16.16 -2.18
CA ALA A 50 -20.01 15.64 -2.68
C ALA A 50 -18.86 16.66 -2.47
N PRO A 51 -17.62 16.19 -2.27
CA PRO A 51 -16.45 17.07 -2.23
C PRO A 51 -16.32 17.95 -3.48
N GLY A 52 -16.04 19.24 -3.27
CA GLY A 52 -15.69 20.14 -4.37
C GLY A 52 -14.28 19.88 -4.93
N PRO A 53 -13.92 20.48 -6.06
CA PRO A 53 -12.56 20.40 -6.59
C PRO A 53 -11.54 20.91 -5.56
N ALA A 54 -10.60 20.05 -5.15
CA ALA A 54 -9.48 20.45 -4.32
C ALA A 54 -8.41 21.15 -5.16
N ALA A 55 -7.65 22.07 -4.55
CA ALA A 55 -6.44 22.57 -5.18
C ALA A 55 -5.48 21.41 -5.45
N PRO A 56 -4.69 21.42 -6.55
CA PRO A 56 -3.66 20.42 -6.76
C PRO A 56 -2.69 20.43 -5.57
N GLN A 57 -2.77 19.40 -4.72
CA GLN A 57 -1.83 19.20 -3.64
C GLN A 57 -0.72 18.28 -4.16
N THR A 58 0.53 18.72 -4.05
CA THR A 58 1.68 17.81 -4.20
C THR A 58 1.65 16.75 -3.10
N ALA A 59 2.32 15.63 -3.34
CA ALA A 59 2.44 14.54 -2.38
C ALA A 59 2.92 15.01 -0.98
N SER A 60 2.59 14.21 0.04
CA SER A 60 2.71 14.57 1.45
C SER A 60 4.10 15.11 1.80
N ARG A 61 4.16 16.16 2.64
CA ARG A 61 5.44 16.70 3.15
C ARG A 61 6.22 15.66 3.98
N LEU A 62 5.56 14.66 4.54
CA LEU A 62 6.19 13.59 5.31
C LEU A 62 6.87 12.53 4.42
N GLU A 63 6.47 12.39 3.15
CA GLU A 63 7.21 11.54 2.19
C GLU A 63 8.64 12.05 1.98
N ARG A 64 8.93 13.32 2.29
CA ARG A 64 10.27 13.92 2.18
C ARG A 64 11.19 13.68 3.37
N PHE A 65 10.69 13.12 4.48
CA PHE A 65 11.51 12.78 5.64
C PHE A 65 11.69 11.26 5.72
N GLN A 66 12.73 10.78 5.04
CA GLN A 66 13.15 9.39 5.02
C GLN A 66 14.54 9.26 5.66
N LEU A 67 15.00 8.03 5.86
CA LEU A 67 16.41 7.78 6.17
C LEU A 67 17.29 8.41 5.08
N VAL A 68 18.29 9.18 5.49
CA VAL A 68 19.28 9.77 4.59
C VAL A 68 20.55 8.96 4.72
N ALA A 69 21.11 8.52 3.60
CA ALA A 69 22.43 7.90 3.55
C ALA A 69 23.52 8.96 3.85
N ASP A 70 23.70 9.26 5.13
CA ASP A 70 24.61 10.27 5.64
C ASP A 70 26.07 9.81 5.70
N GLY A 71 26.33 8.52 5.45
CA GLY A 71 27.65 7.91 5.53
C GLY A 71 28.18 7.77 6.96
N VAL A 72 27.37 8.10 7.98
CA VAL A 72 27.72 8.02 9.40
C VAL A 72 26.88 6.95 10.08
N LEU A 73 25.55 7.09 10.03
CA LEU A 73 24.59 6.12 10.56
C LEU A 73 24.07 5.21 9.45
N VAL A 74 23.76 5.78 8.28
CA VAL A 74 23.25 5.04 7.13
C VAL A 74 24.29 5.12 6.01
N PRO A 75 24.90 4.00 5.62
CA PRO A 75 25.89 3.99 4.54
C PRO A 75 25.24 4.32 3.19
N PRO A 76 26.03 4.73 2.18
CA PRO A 76 25.51 5.06 0.83
C PRO A 76 24.65 3.95 0.21
N ASP A 77 24.99 2.69 0.50
CA ASP A 77 24.20 1.53 0.13
C ASP A 77 24.01 0.60 1.34
N PRO A 78 22.92 0.77 2.11
CA PRO A 78 22.65 -0.07 3.29
C PRO A 78 22.37 -1.52 2.92
N VAL A 79 21.85 -1.78 1.72
CA VAL A 79 21.56 -3.15 1.29
C VAL A 79 22.85 -3.90 0.95
N ALA A 80 23.81 -3.25 0.29
CA ALA A 80 25.09 -3.87 -0.03
C ALA A 80 25.86 -4.32 1.23
N VAL A 81 25.80 -3.55 2.30
CA VAL A 81 26.54 -3.86 3.54
C VAL A 81 25.71 -4.63 4.56
N ALA A 82 24.43 -4.90 4.30
CA ALA A 82 23.54 -5.55 5.26
C ALA A 82 24.09 -6.91 5.72
N GLY A 83 24.69 -7.69 4.81
CA GLY A 83 25.30 -8.97 5.13
C GLY A 83 26.49 -8.91 6.10
N ALA A 84 27.17 -7.77 6.19
CA ALA A 84 28.31 -7.60 7.09
C ALA A 84 27.92 -7.59 8.58
N CYS A 85 26.63 -7.44 8.91
CA CYS A 85 26.18 -7.49 10.30
C CYS A 85 26.23 -8.91 10.91
N GLY A 86 26.31 -9.96 10.09
CA GLY A 86 26.38 -11.35 10.54
C GLY A 86 25.11 -11.88 11.22
N ALA A 87 23.99 -11.16 11.12
CA ALA A 87 22.72 -11.62 11.68
C ALA A 87 22.06 -12.67 10.79
N ASP A 88 21.46 -13.68 11.42
CA ASP A 88 20.50 -14.55 10.75
C ASP A 88 19.22 -13.75 10.43
N VAL A 89 18.65 -13.97 9.25
CA VAL A 89 17.51 -13.20 8.74
C VAL A 89 16.40 -14.13 8.26
N LEU A 90 15.20 -13.94 8.82
CA LEU A 90 13.93 -14.41 8.28
C LEU A 90 13.21 -13.21 7.66
N ALA A 91 12.95 -13.24 6.36
CA ALA A 91 12.31 -12.14 5.64
C ALA A 91 11.31 -12.65 4.61
N GLY A 92 10.35 -11.83 4.20
CA GLY A 92 9.37 -12.25 3.22
C GLY A 92 8.51 -11.13 2.70
N VAL A 93 7.64 -11.50 1.76
CA VAL A 93 6.66 -10.63 1.10
C VAL A 93 5.29 -11.27 1.10
N THR A 94 4.25 -10.46 0.93
CA THR A 94 2.90 -10.94 0.62
C THR A 94 2.70 -11.09 -0.90
N GLY A 95 1.71 -11.87 -1.30
CA GLY A 95 1.45 -12.17 -2.71
C GLY A 95 1.10 -10.93 -3.54
N ASP A 96 0.38 -9.99 -2.95
CA ASP A 96 -0.19 -8.80 -3.58
C ASP A 96 0.12 -7.53 -2.77
N GLU A 97 1.37 -7.34 -2.32
CA GLU A 97 1.80 -6.22 -1.45
C GLU A 97 1.11 -4.90 -1.79
N ALA A 98 1.11 -4.51 -3.07
CA ALA A 98 0.59 -3.22 -3.49
C ALA A 98 -0.95 -3.10 -3.54
N ALA A 99 -1.69 -4.21 -3.41
CA ALA A 99 -3.13 -4.23 -3.68
C ALA A 99 -3.92 -3.28 -2.78
N ALA A 100 -3.67 -3.27 -1.47
CA ALA A 100 -4.39 -2.40 -0.55
C ALA A 100 -4.09 -0.90 -0.78
N PHE A 101 -2.92 -0.55 -1.31
CA PHE A 101 -2.56 0.84 -1.59
C PHE A 101 -3.23 1.40 -2.84
N LEU A 102 -3.52 0.53 -3.82
CA LEU A 102 -4.08 0.92 -5.12
C LEU A 102 -5.58 0.63 -5.22
N ALA A 103 -6.13 -0.13 -4.27
CA ALA A 103 -7.53 -0.55 -4.27
C ALA A 103 -8.47 0.66 -4.35
N GLY A 104 -9.28 0.70 -5.40
CA GLY A 104 -10.30 1.73 -5.57
C GLY A 104 -9.79 3.07 -6.09
N ASP A 105 -8.49 3.22 -6.42
CA ASP A 105 -7.97 4.47 -6.98
C ASP A 105 -8.40 4.62 -8.44
N GLU A 106 -9.31 5.57 -8.70
CA GLU A 106 -9.82 5.87 -10.04
C GLU A 106 -8.71 6.29 -11.01
N ARG A 107 -7.62 6.89 -10.53
CA ARG A 107 -6.49 7.30 -11.38
C ARG A 107 -5.76 6.09 -11.91
N VAL A 108 -5.59 5.05 -11.08
CA VAL A 108 -4.96 3.78 -11.47
C VAL A 108 -5.84 3.04 -12.46
N ARG A 109 -7.16 3.03 -12.23
CA ARG A 109 -8.13 2.41 -13.15
C ARG A 109 -8.24 3.10 -14.50
N ALA A 110 -7.93 4.40 -14.55
CA ALA A 110 -7.93 5.19 -15.77
C ALA A 110 -6.65 5.07 -16.61
N LEU A 111 -5.61 4.39 -16.11
CA LEU A 111 -4.35 4.21 -16.85
C LEU A 111 -4.58 3.41 -18.14
N GLY A 112 -4.07 3.94 -19.25
CA GLY A 112 -4.01 3.23 -20.52
C GLY A 112 -2.78 2.33 -20.63
N PRO A 113 -2.72 1.47 -21.67
CA PRO A 113 -1.56 0.65 -21.97
C PRO A 113 -0.24 1.44 -22.08
N ASP A 114 -0.28 2.63 -22.71
CA ASP A 114 0.89 3.47 -22.88
C ASP A 114 1.39 4.08 -21.56
N ASP A 115 0.48 4.43 -20.65
CA ASP A 115 0.84 4.92 -19.31
C ASP A 115 1.55 3.82 -18.52
N LEU A 116 1.00 2.59 -18.54
CA LEU A 116 1.56 1.44 -17.85
C LEU A 116 2.92 1.03 -18.45
N ALA A 117 3.06 1.07 -19.78
CA ALA A 117 4.34 0.86 -20.46
C ALA A 117 5.38 1.92 -20.09
N GLY A 118 4.97 3.18 -19.95
CA GLY A 118 5.81 4.27 -19.47
C GLY A 118 6.30 4.04 -18.04
N VAL A 119 5.41 3.61 -17.13
CA VAL A 119 5.78 3.23 -15.76
C VAL A 119 6.75 2.04 -15.76
N ALA A 120 6.47 1.00 -16.55
CA ALA A 120 7.31 -0.18 -16.63
C ALA A 120 8.72 0.14 -17.17
N ALA A 121 8.81 1.00 -18.19
CA ALA A 121 10.09 1.49 -18.70
C ALA A 121 10.85 2.30 -17.64
N ALA A 122 10.15 3.17 -16.89
CA ALA A 122 10.78 3.99 -15.86
C ALA A 122 11.30 3.17 -14.66
N TRP A 123 10.56 2.14 -14.24
CA TRP A 123 10.89 1.35 -13.04
C TRP A 123 11.81 0.18 -13.32
N PHE A 124 11.66 -0.46 -14.48
CA PHE A 124 12.34 -1.73 -14.80
C PHE A 124 13.22 -1.64 -16.04
N GLY A 125 13.18 -0.55 -16.79
CA GLY A 125 13.83 -0.45 -18.10
C GLY A 125 13.20 -1.34 -19.18
N ASP A 126 12.02 -1.93 -18.91
CA ASP A 126 11.35 -2.87 -19.79
C ASP A 126 9.84 -2.54 -19.88
N PRO A 127 9.40 -1.83 -20.94
CA PRO A 127 7.98 -1.55 -21.15
C PRO A 127 7.15 -2.82 -21.35
N GLY A 128 7.76 -3.94 -21.76
CA GLY A 128 7.09 -5.21 -21.99
C GLY A 128 6.49 -5.84 -20.73
N ARG A 129 6.95 -5.44 -19.54
CA ARG A 129 6.34 -5.87 -18.26
C ARG A 129 4.87 -5.44 -18.11
N ALA A 130 4.47 -4.37 -18.79
CA ALA A 130 3.09 -3.88 -18.81
C ALA A 130 2.30 -4.35 -20.04
N ALA A 131 2.84 -5.28 -20.84
CA ALA A 131 2.18 -5.74 -22.05
C ALA A 131 0.76 -6.26 -21.74
N PRO A 132 -0.27 -5.84 -22.50
CA PRO A 132 -1.63 -6.32 -22.29
C PRO A 132 -1.72 -7.84 -22.48
N ASP A 133 -2.19 -8.55 -21.45
CA ASP A 133 -2.36 -10.00 -21.45
C ASP A 133 -3.74 -10.44 -20.91
N GLY A 134 -4.70 -9.51 -20.91
CA GLY A 134 -6.05 -9.72 -20.39
C GLY A 134 -6.23 -9.33 -18.92
N ARG A 135 -5.15 -9.00 -18.19
CA ARG A 135 -5.25 -8.36 -16.87
C ARG A 135 -5.82 -6.94 -16.99
N THR A 136 -6.48 -6.48 -15.93
CA THR A 136 -6.92 -5.09 -15.81
C THR A 136 -5.72 -4.16 -15.54
N ALA A 137 -5.86 -2.86 -15.85
CA ALA A 137 -4.84 -1.86 -15.52
C ALA A 137 -4.47 -1.86 -14.02
N GLU A 138 -5.48 -1.99 -13.15
CA GLU A 138 -5.30 -2.11 -11.69
C GLU A 138 -4.45 -3.33 -11.34
N ARG A 139 -4.70 -4.50 -11.94
CA ARG A 139 -3.91 -5.71 -11.68
C ARG A 139 -2.46 -5.57 -12.15
N ILE A 140 -2.23 -5.02 -13.34
CA ILE A 140 -0.88 -4.77 -13.86
C ILE A 140 -0.15 -3.78 -12.94
N ALA A 141 -0.81 -2.70 -12.51
CA ALA A 141 -0.24 -1.73 -11.58
C ALA A 141 0.11 -2.35 -10.21
N VAL A 142 -0.74 -3.23 -9.67
CA VAL A 142 -0.46 -3.98 -8.43
C VAL A 142 0.74 -4.91 -8.60
N ASP A 143 0.82 -5.66 -9.70
CA ASP A 143 1.95 -6.57 -9.98
C ASP A 143 3.27 -5.78 -10.05
N MET A 144 3.31 -4.73 -10.87
CA MET A 144 4.49 -3.89 -11.02
C MET A 144 4.89 -3.20 -9.72
N SER A 145 3.94 -2.63 -8.97
CA SER A 145 4.25 -1.96 -7.71
C SER A 145 4.73 -2.94 -6.64
N THR A 146 4.15 -4.15 -6.61
CA THR A 146 4.59 -5.23 -5.72
C THR A 146 6.03 -5.65 -6.03
N ASP A 147 6.37 -5.81 -7.31
CA ASP A 147 7.72 -6.15 -7.73
C ASP A 147 8.72 -5.04 -7.41
N HIS A 148 8.43 -3.81 -7.84
CA HIS A 148 9.34 -2.67 -7.71
C HIS A 148 9.61 -2.28 -6.26
N MET A 149 8.56 -2.22 -5.43
CA MET A 149 8.67 -1.69 -4.07
C MET A 149 9.05 -2.75 -3.03
N PHE A 150 8.73 -4.03 -3.26
CA PHE A 150 8.86 -5.07 -2.26
C PHE A 150 9.71 -6.26 -2.72
N ARG A 151 9.33 -6.93 -3.82
CA ARG A 151 9.99 -8.20 -4.19
C ARG A 151 11.43 -7.99 -4.68
N GLU A 152 11.67 -7.03 -5.57
CA GLU A 152 13.02 -6.76 -6.09
C GLU A 152 13.98 -6.23 -5.00
N PRO A 153 13.57 -5.29 -4.11
CA PRO A 153 14.38 -4.90 -2.97
C PRO A 153 14.69 -6.05 -2.00
N LEU A 154 13.70 -6.91 -1.69
CA LEU A 154 13.95 -8.09 -0.85
C LEU A 154 14.95 -9.05 -1.53
N ALA A 155 14.80 -9.30 -2.82
CA ALA A 155 15.73 -10.16 -3.57
C ALA A 155 17.16 -9.59 -3.58
N ARG A 156 17.31 -8.25 -3.64
CA ARG A 156 18.62 -7.59 -3.54
C ARG A 156 19.23 -7.77 -2.15
N LEU A 157 18.42 -7.64 -1.08
CA LEU A 157 18.86 -7.91 0.28
C LEU A 157 19.28 -9.37 0.48
N ALA A 158 18.47 -10.32 -0.01
CA ALA A 158 18.76 -11.75 0.08
C ALA A 158 20.07 -12.11 -0.64
N ARG A 159 20.33 -11.49 -1.80
CA ARG A 159 21.59 -11.65 -2.52
C ARG A 159 22.79 -11.13 -1.73
N SER A 160 22.71 -9.92 -1.18
CA SER A 160 23.80 -9.36 -0.34
C SER A 160 24.10 -10.27 0.86
N LEU A 161 23.06 -10.73 1.58
CA LEU A 161 23.20 -11.66 2.70
C LEU A 161 23.88 -12.97 2.29
N THR A 162 23.50 -13.51 1.13
CA THR A 162 24.09 -14.74 0.57
C THR A 162 25.56 -14.55 0.19
N GLU A 163 25.91 -13.43 -0.44
CA GLU A 163 27.29 -13.09 -0.82
C GLU A 163 28.22 -12.95 0.40
N HIS A 164 27.66 -12.63 1.57
CA HIS A 164 28.37 -12.57 2.85
C HIS A 164 28.31 -13.89 3.66
N GLY A 165 27.86 -14.99 3.04
CA GLY A 165 27.83 -16.32 3.66
C GLY A 165 26.67 -16.57 4.62
N ALA A 166 25.67 -15.67 4.66
CA ALA A 166 24.54 -15.73 5.57
C ALA A 166 23.18 -15.72 4.83
N PRO A 167 22.92 -16.67 3.89
CA PRO A 167 21.68 -16.66 3.11
C PRO A 167 20.44 -16.62 4.01
N PRO A 168 19.41 -15.82 3.72
CA PRO A 168 18.23 -15.72 4.59
C PRO A 168 17.32 -16.95 4.47
N TRP A 169 16.41 -17.08 5.43
CA TRP A 169 15.18 -17.84 5.22
C TRP A 169 14.15 -16.90 4.63
N GLU A 170 13.63 -17.25 3.45
CA GLU A 170 12.63 -16.42 2.78
C GLU A 170 11.22 -17.00 2.97
N TYR A 171 10.20 -16.15 2.95
CA TYR A 171 8.82 -16.60 2.82
C TYR A 171 8.00 -15.73 1.88
N ARG A 172 6.93 -16.33 1.34
CA ARG A 172 5.86 -15.63 0.62
C ARG A 172 4.51 -15.97 1.23
N PHE A 173 3.74 -14.97 1.61
CA PHE A 173 2.41 -15.14 2.19
C PHE A 173 1.34 -14.88 1.12
N ASP A 174 0.67 -15.94 0.65
CA ASP A 174 -0.29 -15.90 -0.45
C ASP A 174 -1.75 -16.13 -0.01
N TRP A 175 -1.97 -16.46 1.27
CA TRP A 175 -3.32 -16.60 1.77
C TRP A 175 -4.06 -15.26 1.73
N HIS A 176 -5.32 -15.34 1.28
CA HIS A 176 -6.30 -14.28 1.33
C HIS A 176 -7.70 -14.92 1.36
N PRO A 177 -8.72 -14.24 1.91
CA PRO A 177 -10.09 -14.75 1.89
C PRO A 177 -10.65 -14.78 0.46
N ALA A 178 -11.42 -15.82 0.14
CA ALA A 178 -11.99 -16.06 -1.18
C ALA A 178 -13.13 -15.06 -1.48
N GLY A 179 -12.75 -13.85 -1.90
CA GLY A 179 -13.68 -12.72 -2.08
C GLY A 179 -13.23 -11.44 -1.36
N GLY A 180 -12.09 -11.47 -0.66
CA GLY A 180 -11.48 -10.27 -0.12
C GLY A 180 -11.05 -9.30 -1.24
N PRO A 181 -11.26 -7.99 -1.06
CA PRO A 181 -11.00 -7.00 -2.11
C PRO A 181 -9.50 -6.71 -2.32
N PHE A 182 -8.63 -7.24 -1.45
CA PHE A 182 -7.21 -6.85 -1.40
C PHE A 182 -6.23 -7.96 -1.77
N GLY A 183 -6.69 -9.17 -2.11
CA GLY A 183 -5.79 -10.32 -2.30
C GLY A 183 -4.89 -10.55 -1.08
N ALA A 184 -3.69 -11.07 -1.29
CA ALA A 184 -2.70 -11.21 -0.22
C ALA A 184 -1.94 -9.89 -0.02
N CYS A 185 -2.64 -8.83 0.43
CA CYS A 185 -2.09 -7.48 0.52
C CYS A 185 -1.03 -7.28 1.59
N HIS A 186 -0.36 -6.12 1.53
CA HIS A 186 0.58 -5.68 2.55
C HIS A 186 0.05 -5.90 3.98
N CYS A 187 0.90 -6.43 4.85
CA CYS A 187 0.62 -6.73 6.26
C CYS A 187 -0.47 -7.78 6.53
N ILE A 188 -1.03 -8.47 5.52
CA ILE A 188 -2.08 -9.48 5.75
C ILE A 188 -1.62 -10.66 6.61
N GLU A 189 -0.31 -10.90 6.69
CA GLU A 189 0.33 -11.93 7.51
C GLU A 189 0.47 -11.53 8.98
N LEU A 190 0.42 -10.23 9.32
CA LEU A 190 0.59 -9.77 10.70
C LEU A 190 -0.45 -10.34 11.67
N PRO A 191 -1.74 -10.45 11.34
CA PRO A 191 -2.70 -11.19 12.16
C PRO A 191 -2.32 -12.66 12.36
N PHE A 192 -1.59 -13.29 11.44
CA PHE A 192 -1.19 -14.68 11.59
C PHE A 192 0.03 -14.85 12.50
N VAL A 193 0.80 -13.78 12.70
CA VAL A 193 1.94 -13.74 13.64
C VAL A 193 1.48 -13.23 15.01
N LEU A 194 0.84 -12.06 15.05
CA LEU A 194 0.61 -11.23 16.24
C LEU A 194 -0.85 -11.21 16.70
N GLY A 195 -1.06 -11.02 18.02
CA GLY A 195 -2.37 -10.71 18.59
C GLY A 195 -3.42 -11.83 18.56
N THR A 196 -4.56 -11.59 19.20
CA THR A 196 -5.68 -12.54 19.29
C THR A 196 -6.66 -12.37 18.13
N ALA A 197 -7.61 -13.30 17.96
CA ALA A 197 -8.71 -13.14 16.98
C ALA A 197 -9.50 -11.85 17.22
N ALA A 198 -9.74 -11.51 18.49
CA ALA A 198 -10.45 -10.29 18.88
C ALA A 198 -9.69 -9.01 18.46
N ALA A 199 -8.36 -9.00 18.54
CA ALA A 199 -7.55 -7.83 18.19
C ALA A 199 -7.61 -7.46 16.69
N TRP A 200 -7.91 -8.44 15.83
CA TRP A 200 -7.93 -8.27 14.38
C TRP A 200 -9.33 -8.44 13.77
N ARG A 201 -10.38 -8.50 14.61
CA ARG A 201 -11.75 -8.80 14.17
C ARG A 201 -12.29 -7.81 13.12
N ASP A 202 -11.84 -6.56 13.20
CA ASP A 202 -12.30 -5.46 12.34
C ASP A 202 -11.29 -5.17 11.20
N ALA A 203 -10.29 -6.03 11.00
CA ALA A 203 -9.31 -5.88 9.92
C ALA A 203 -9.94 -6.22 8.55
N PRO A 204 -10.11 -5.24 7.64
CA PRO A 204 -10.84 -5.46 6.39
C PRO A 204 -10.20 -6.52 5.48
N MET A 205 -8.88 -6.61 5.49
CA MET A 205 -8.10 -7.59 4.71
C MET A 205 -8.38 -9.06 5.06
N LEU A 206 -8.93 -9.31 6.25
CA LEU A 206 -9.28 -10.66 6.68
C LEU A 206 -10.68 -11.07 6.23
N ALA A 207 -11.56 -10.13 5.91
CA ALA A 207 -12.98 -10.40 5.62
C ALA A 207 -13.66 -11.35 6.64
N GLY A 208 -13.25 -11.27 7.91
CA GLY A 208 -13.73 -12.14 8.99
C GLY A 208 -13.11 -13.55 9.03
N GLU A 209 -12.23 -13.89 8.09
CA GLU A 209 -11.55 -15.18 8.02
C GLU A 209 -10.14 -15.12 8.64
N ARG A 210 -9.81 -16.14 9.44
CA ARG A 210 -8.45 -16.33 9.98
C ARG A 210 -8.22 -17.80 10.35
N PRO A 211 -7.80 -18.64 9.39
CA PRO A 211 -7.66 -20.08 9.61
C PRO A 211 -6.67 -20.40 10.75
N ALA A 212 -7.15 -21.09 11.80
CA ALA A 212 -6.35 -21.42 12.97
C ALA A 212 -5.09 -22.23 12.61
N ALA A 213 -5.21 -23.19 11.68
CA ALA A 213 -4.08 -23.97 11.21
C ALA A 213 -2.98 -23.12 10.54
N LEU A 214 -3.37 -22.05 9.83
CA LEU A 214 -2.41 -21.12 9.23
C LEU A 214 -1.74 -20.26 10.29
N VAL A 215 -2.51 -19.75 11.27
CA VAL A 215 -1.97 -19.02 12.44
C VAL A 215 -0.91 -19.87 13.14
N ASP A 216 -1.21 -21.14 13.39
CA ASP A 216 -0.32 -22.06 14.06
C ASP A 216 0.96 -22.34 13.25
N ARG A 217 0.84 -22.53 11.93
CA ARG A 217 2.01 -22.73 11.05
C ARG A 217 2.92 -21.50 11.03
N THR A 218 2.33 -20.31 10.85
CA THR A 218 3.07 -19.04 10.80
C THR A 218 3.73 -18.75 12.14
N ARG A 219 3.02 -18.92 13.27
CA ARG A 219 3.60 -18.71 14.60
C ARG A 219 4.74 -19.67 14.92
N ARG A 220 4.59 -20.95 14.58
CA ARG A 220 5.67 -21.93 14.79
C ARG A 220 6.93 -21.55 14.04
N ALA A 221 6.81 -21.10 12.79
CA ALA A 221 7.96 -20.66 12.01
C ALA A 221 8.66 -19.44 12.62
N TRP A 222 7.92 -18.40 13.01
CA TRP A 222 8.51 -17.19 13.59
C TRP A 222 9.11 -17.46 14.97
N ALA A 223 8.40 -18.22 15.83
CA ALA A 223 8.90 -18.58 17.15
C ALA A 223 10.11 -19.53 17.08
N GLY A 224 10.12 -20.47 16.12
CA GLY A 224 11.25 -21.35 15.87
C GLY A 224 12.50 -20.57 15.45
N PHE A 225 12.35 -19.64 14.52
CA PHE A 225 13.44 -18.75 14.12
C PHE A 225 13.98 -17.91 15.29
N VAL A 226 13.09 -17.26 16.05
CA VAL A 226 13.51 -16.41 17.18
C VAL A 226 14.20 -17.20 18.29
N ARG A 227 13.75 -18.43 18.57
CA ARG A 227 14.28 -19.24 19.67
C ARG A 227 15.54 -20.01 19.29
N ASP A 228 15.55 -20.60 18.10
CA ASP A 228 16.54 -21.60 17.70
C ASP A 228 17.29 -21.25 16.41
N GLY A 229 16.92 -20.17 15.72
CA GLY A 229 17.46 -19.88 14.38
C GLY A 229 16.92 -20.80 13.28
N ASP A 230 15.82 -21.54 13.54
CA ASP A 230 15.23 -22.47 12.56
C ASP A 230 13.70 -22.27 12.44
N PRO A 231 13.22 -21.72 11.31
CA PRO A 231 11.79 -21.57 11.06
C PRO A 231 11.10 -22.84 10.53
N GLY A 232 11.83 -23.95 10.37
CA GLY A 232 11.31 -25.24 9.90
C GLY A 232 11.47 -25.47 8.39
N TRP A 233 12.40 -24.79 7.74
CA TRP A 233 12.80 -25.06 6.35
C TRP A 233 14.28 -24.71 6.11
N ALA A 234 14.81 -25.15 4.98
CA ALA A 234 16.22 -24.97 4.65
C ALA A 234 16.59 -23.49 4.48
N ARG A 235 17.74 -23.10 5.03
CA ARG A 235 18.34 -21.77 4.85
C ARG A 235 18.63 -21.53 3.35
N GLY A 236 18.44 -20.30 2.87
CA GLY A 236 18.58 -19.95 1.45
C GLY A 236 17.43 -20.43 0.56
N THR A 237 16.30 -20.84 1.16
CA THR A 237 15.10 -21.24 0.43
C THR A 237 13.88 -20.46 0.88
N ALA A 238 12.85 -20.44 0.04
CA ALA A 238 11.59 -19.75 0.29
C ALA A 238 10.47 -20.71 0.70
N ARG A 239 9.74 -20.37 1.76
CA ARG A 239 8.50 -21.05 2.16
C ARG A 239 7.27 -20.28 1.70
N ARG A 240 6.30 -20.96 1.09
CA ARG A 240 5.00 -20.36 0.78
C ARG A 240 3.97 -20.67 1.88
N PHE A 241 3.27 -19.63 2.35
CA PHE A 241 2.13 -19.75 3.25
C PHE A 241 0.83 -19.58 2.46
N THR A 242 0.05 -20.63 2.41
CA THR A 242 -1.28 -20.69 1.78
C THR A 242 -2.32 -21.17 2.80
N GLY A 243 -3.60 -21.13 2.41
CA GLY A 243 -4.70 -21.78 3.14
C GLY A 243 -4.45 -23.26 3.33
#